data_AF-A0AA36IS37-F1
#
_entry.id   AF-A0AA36IS37-F1
#
_cell.length_a   1.000
_cell.length_b   1.000
_cell.length_c   1.000
_cell.angle_alpha   90.00
_cell.angle_beta   90.00
_cell.angle_gamma   90.00
#
_symmetry.space_group_name_H-M   'P 1'
#
loop_
_entity.id
_entity.type
_entity.pdbx_description
1 polymer ?
#
loop_
_entity_poly.entity_id
_entity_poly.type
_entity_poly.pdbx_seq_one_letter_code
_entity_poly.pdbx_strand_id
1 'polypeptide(L)'
;MKLRASWLTLIAVSGAWKLRKGNLTGEHEADMECARYLCSEGWAPKEDHHRRFGSSDAACCDKTCALWTCGEGFKQNPRYASNVFQNNEMCCDKTCAKITCDAGFSNKGASVVALTHDECCDTTCALFTCDGNWSSSTSKSSRVGSDFQTCCEPNCALFDCGAVGAEPDPAAYGRAGQSKDKCCLKTCASWTCPFGYGMPESKVHLSRPSDATCCEKKLCSAFQCGEGWQRNLKANDVRGHSNEECCTRTCALFQCDQSAGWIKNEAHAGLVGSDPETCCSPTCSRYTCSEDWLAIDSKKTSLGASDAECCAKTCQLHECDAAAGWKRNPSAAAKGPSDDPTCCLATCKRHACGEGWVSNPATLSEEKDTDEDCCLKTCALHKCDPADGWAQDPAKAAVVGSNDTECCTATCKQHTCSAGWVLNKEKENLAGASDEACCLETCSSHLCAADKMVKRPNIDNTPGTTDEACCEHEHCQAWPHKYKEAPKGCEAADIHDDCNNMFQSTVLDGFAHLSRCGYFSVSGQVYRCGALKTPIRCVPE
;
A
#
# COMPACT_ATOMS: atom_id res chain seq x y z
N MET A 1 46.72 -21.09 -4.58
CA MET A 1 48.03 -21.74 -4.40
C MET A 1 48.80 -21.72 -5.72
N LYS A 2 50.00 -21.10 -5.72
CA LYS A 2 51.21 -21.23 -6.59
C LYS A 2 51.02 -21.46 -8.12
N LEU A 3 51.33 -20.52 -9.03
CA LEU A 3 52.65 -19.97 -9.49
C LEU A 3 53.65 -20.98 -10.09
N ARG A 4 54.03 -20.74 -11.36
CA ARG A 4 55.36 -20.83 -12.04
C ARG A 4 55.14 -20.37 -13.50
N ALA A 5 55.63 -19.24 -14.03
CA ALA A 5 56.96 -18.62 -14.17
C ALA A 5 57.98 -19.46 -14.97
N SER A 6 58.37 -19.01 -16.18
CA SER A 6 59.78 -18.76 -16.51
C SER A 6 60.10 -18.07 -17.88
N TRP A 7 60.77 -16.91 -17.79
CA TRP A 7 61.94 -16.33 -18.55
C TRP A 7 61.96 -16.24 -20.11
N LEU A 8 62.07 -15.06 -20.77
CA LEU A 8 63.22 -14.08 -20.96
C LEU A 8 64.31 -14.62 -21.96
N THR A 9 64.88 -13.95 -23.00
CA THR A 9 64.88 -12.57 -23.57
C THR A 9 65.73 -12.47 -24.89
N LEU A 10 65.67 -11.30 -25.59
CA LEU A 10 66.78 -10.52 -26.27
C LEU A 10 67.29 -11.01 -27.67
N ILE A 11 67.63 -10.25 -28.74
CA ILE A 11 67.95 -8.82 -29.04
C ILE A 11 67.69 -8.53 -30.54
N ALA A 12 67.24 -7.31 -30.88
CA ALA A 12 67.34 -6.71 -32.22
C ALA A 12 68.17 -5.41 -32.15
N VAL A 13 69.20 -5.23 -33.00
CA VAL A 13 69.92 -3.95 -33.18
C VAL A 13 70.50 -3.83 -34.62
N SER A 14 69.87 -2.91 -35.38
CA SER A 14 70.36 -1.89 -36.35
C SER A 14 71.63 -2.02 -37.22
N GLY A 15 71.56 -1.39 -38.41
CA GLY A 15 72.74 -0.76 -39.03
C GLY A 15 72.57 -0.29 -40.47
N ALA A 16 71.87 0.82 -40.72
CA ALA A 16 71.84 1.51 -42.01
C ALA A 16 73.00 2.51 -42.11
N TRP A 17 73.78 2.49 -43.20
CA TRP A 17 74.65 3.61 -43.59
C TRP A 17 74.42 3.96 -45.06
N LYS A 18 74.09 5.24 -45.28
CA LYS A 18 73.84 5.89 -46.57
C LYS A 18 74.68 7.16 -46.57
N LEU A 19 75.65 7.28 -47.47
CA LEU A 19 76.36 8.54 -47.74
C LEU A 19 76.48 8.80 -49.26
N ARG A 20 75.77 9.85 -49.68
CA ARG A 20 76.05 10.79 -50.81
C ARG A 20 77.42 11.46 -50.57
N LYS A 21 78.21 12.04 -51.48
CA LYS A 21 78.12 12.82 -52.74
C LYS A 21 79.60 12.89 -53.25
N GLY A 22 79.97 13.21 -54.50
CA GLY A 22 79.24 13.87 -55.58
C GLY A 22 80.11 14.01 -56.86
N ASN A 23 79.47 14.64 -57.86
CA ASN A 23 79.95 15.01 -59.19
C ASN A 23 81.42 15.44 -59.30
N LEU A 24 82.08 14.98 -60.36
CA LEU A 24 82.87 15.82 -61.27
C LEU A 24 82.84 15.18 -62.68
N THR A 25 82.35 15.95 -63.64
CA THR A 25 82.25 15.68 -65.07
C THR A 25 83.61 15.69 -65.75
N GLY A 26 83.83 14.80 -66.72
CA GLY A 26 84.96 14.88 -67.64
C GLY A 26 85.06 13.63 -68.51
N GLU A 27 84.53 13.72 -69.73
CA GLU A 27 84.60 12.69 -70.78
C GLU A 27 86.05 12.35 -71.14
N HIS A 28 86.39 11.06 -71.04
CA HIS A 28 87.31 10.36 -71.92
C HIS A 28 87.01 8.86 -71.76
N GLU A 29 86.37 8.25 -72.76
CA GLU A 29 86.27 6.79 -72.89
C GLU A 29 87.69 6.22 -72.98
N ALA A 30 88.20 5.78 -71.83
CA ALA A 30 89.39 4.96 -71.76
C ALA A 30 88.93 3.50 -71.81
N ASP A 31 89.43 2.75 -72.78
CA ASP A 31 89.35 1.30 -72.84
C ASP A 31 89.80 0.71 -71.50
N MET A 32 88.82 0.34 -70.67
CA MET A 32 89.10 -0.18 -69.34
C MET A 32 89.53 -1.64 -69.48
N GLU A 33 90.82 -1.88 -69.25
CA GLU A 33 91.35 -3.22 -69.08
C GLU A 33 90.60 -3.92 -67.94
N CYS A 34 90.17 -5.16 -68.18
CA CYS A 34 89.51 -6.00 -67.18
C CYS A 34 90.37 -6.21 -65.92
N ALA A 35 91.68 -5.91 -65.99
CA ALA A 35 92.60 -5.82 -64.85
C ALA A 35 92.10 -4.94 -63.70
N ARG A 36 91.29 -3.91 -63.97
CA ARG A 36 90.73 -3.01 -62.95
C ARG A 36 89.25 -3.23 -62.67
N TYR A 37 88.63 -4.20 -63.35
CA TYR A 37 87.21 -4.48 -63.21
C TYR A 37 86.98 -5.41 -62.01
N LEU A 38 86.11 -5.00 -61.08
CA LEU A 38 85.70 -5.79 -59.92
C LEU A 38 84.48 -6.64 -60.27
N CYS A 39 84.65 -7.96 -60.25
CA CYS A 39 83.56 -8.91 -60.51
C CYS A 39 82.45 -8.78 -59.46
N SER A 40 81.19 -8.79 -59.91
CA SER A 40 80.03 -8.85 -59.01
C SER A 40 79.97 -10.16 -58.21
N GLU A 41 79.13 -10.19 -57.16
CA GLU A 41 78.92 -11.39 -56.34
C GLU A 41 78.53 -12.61 -57.20
N GLY A 42 79.18 -13.74 -56.94
CA GLY A 42 79.00 -14.98 -57.71
C GLY A 42 79.82 -15.06 -59.00
N TRP A 43 80.70 -14.09 -59.26
CA TRP A 43 81.66 -14.13 -60.37
C TRP A 43 83.10 -14.05 -59.86
N ALA A 44 84.02 -14.73 -60.54
CA ALA A 44 85.45 -14.67 -60.26
C ALA A 44 86.20 -14.13 -61.50
N PRO A 45 87.29 -13.37 -61.35
CA PRO A 45 88.05 -12.88 -62.49
C PRO A 45 88.51 -14.04 -63.40
N LYS A 46 88.39 -13.87 -64.71
CA LYS A 46 88.94 -14.84 -65.68
C LYS A 46 90.45 -14.98 -65.45
N GLU A 47 91.01 -16.16 -65.69
CA GLU A 47 92.45 -16.40 -65.48
C GLU A 47 93.32 -15.40 -66.29
N ASP A 48 92.85 -15.01 -67.47
CA ASP A 48 93.49 -14.04 -68.37
C ASP A 48 92.88 -12.63 -68.31
N HIS A 49 92.18 -12.25 -67.24
CA HIS A 49 91.52 -10.94 -67.10
C HIS A 49 92.45 -9.75 -67.34
N HIS A 50 93.76 -9.87 -67.08
CA HIS A 50 94.74 -8.82 -67.34
C HIS A 50 95.02 -8.56 -68.83
N ARG A 51 94.57 -9.44 -69.75
CA ARG A 51 94.73 -9.29 -71.21
C ARG A 51 93.42 -8.97 -71.93
N ARG A 52 92.33 -8.87 -71.16
CA ARG A 52 90.99 -8.63 -71.71
C ARG A 52 90.60 -7.17 -71.52
N PHE A 53 89.82 -6.66 -72.46
CA PHE A 53 89.20 -5.34 -72.38
C PHE A 53 87.69 -5.53 -72.26
N GLY A 54 87.07 -4.81 -71.33
CA GLY A 54 85.65 -4.95 -71.07
C GLY A 54 85.23 -4.27 -69.77
N SER A 55 83.94 -3.97 -69.69
CA SER A 55 83.34 -3.26 -68.56
C SER A 55 82.15 -4.00 -67.94
N SER A 56 82.11 -5.33 -68.08
CA SER A 56 81.03 -6.17 -67.50
C SER A 56 81.55 -7.51 -67.01
N ASP A 57 80.80 -8.14 -66.09
CA ASP A 57 81.14 -9.45 -65.54
C ASP A 57 81.27 -10.52 -66.62
N ALA A 58 80.41 -10.51 -67.64
CA ALA A 58 80.48 -11.49 -68.73
C ALA A 58 81.78 -11.37 -69.55
N ALA A 59 82.30 -10.15 -69.71
CA ALA A 59 83.54 -9.89 -70.45
C ALA A 59 84.79 -10.22 -69.61
N CYS A 60 84.78 -9.90 -68.32
CA CYS A 60 85.96 -9.92 -67.46
C CYS A 60 86.02 -11.08 -66.46
N CYS A 61 84.90 -11.76 -66.20
CA CYS A 61 84.74 -12.72 -65.11
C CYS A 61 84.11 -14.04 -65.60
N ASP A 62 84.30 -15.11 -64.84
CA ASP A 62 83.62 -16.40 -65.00
C ASP A 62 82.61 -16.60 -63.88
N LYS A 63 81.48 -17.23 -64.22
CA LYS A 63 80.46 -17.59 -63.22
C LYS A 63 81.03 -18.61 -62.26
N THR A 64 80.84 -18.36 -60.96
CA THR A 64 81.13 -19.34 -59.91
C THR A 64 79.93 -20.26 -59.68
N CYS A 65 80.12 -21.35 -58.96
CA CYS A 65 79.07 -22.26 -58.55
C CYS A 65 77.98 -21.60 -57.69
N ALA A 66 78.21 -20.41 -57.12
CA ALA A 66 77.17 -19.62 -56.46
C ALA A 66 76.00 -19.30 -57.41
N LEU A 67 76.28 -19.16 -58.70
CA LEU A 67 75.30 -18.88 -59.75
C LEU A 67 74.89 -20.14 -60.54
N TRP A 68 75.32 -21.33 -60.11
CA TRP A 68 74.99 -22.60 -60.76
C TRP A 68 73.71 -23.21 -60.18
N THR A 69 72.77 -23.57 -61.05
CA THR A 69 71.54 -24.29 -60.66
C THR A 69 71.74 -25.78 -60.81
N CYS A 70 71.67 -26.50 -59.68
CA CYS A 70 71.82 -27.95 -59.66
C CYS A 70 70.66 -28.67 -60.36
N GLY A 71 70.99 -29.62 -61.23
CA GLY A 71 70.00 -30.49 -61.88
C GLY A 71 69.36 -31.52 -60.93
N GLU A 72 68.35 -32.25 -61.40
CA GLU A 72 67.63 -33.25 -60.61
C GLU A 72 68.56 -34.32 -60.01
N GLY A 73 68.41 -34.54 -58.70
CA GLY A 73 69.26 -35.44 -57.92
C GLY A 73 70.46 -34.76 -57.26
N PHE A 74 70.60 -33.44 -57.41
CA PHE A 74 71.68 -32.67 -56.80
C PHE A 74 71.15 -31.46 -56.02
N LYS A 75 71.86 -31.07 -54.96
CA LYS A 75 71.56 -29.88 -54.15
C LYS A 75 72.78 -28.98 -54.09
N GLN A 76 72.58 -27.67 -54.25
CA GLN A 76 73.67 -26.71 -54.22
C GLN A 76 74.35 -26.76 -52.85
N ASN A 77 75.68 -26.90 -52.85
CA ASN A 77 76.48 -26.86 -51.64
C ASN A 77 77.16 -25.50 -51.57
N PRO A 78 76.81 -24.65 -50.59
CA PRO A 78 77.44 -23.34 -50.43
C PRO A 78 78.97 -23.39 -50.29
N ARG A 79 79.55 -24.52 -49.87
CA ARG A 79 81.00 -24.69 -49.80
C ARG A 79 81.70 -24.64 -51.15
N TYR A 80 81.00 -24.97 -52.23
CA TYR A 80 81.55 -24.89 -53.59
C TYR A 80 81.30 -23.54 -54.24
N ALA A 81 80.60 -22.60 -53.57
CA ALA A 81 80.11 -21.37 -54.17
C ALA A 81 81.19 -20.54 -54.88
N SER A 82 82.44 -20.56 -54.43
CA SER A 82 83.56 -19.83 -55.04
C SER A 82 84.23 -20.56 -56.22
N ASN A 83 83.91 -21.83 -56.46
CA ASN A 83 84.53 -22.60 -57.52
C ASN A 83 84.06 -22.11 -58.89
N VAL A 84 84.97 -22.03 -59.86
CA VAL A 84 84.68 -21.56 -61.22
C VAL A 84 84.46 -22.76 -62.14
N PHE A 85 83.28 -23.36 -62.05
CA PHE A 85 82.90 -24.52 -62.86
C PHE A 85 81.44 -24.44 -63.32
N GLN A 86 81.10 -25.27 -64.30
CA GLN A 86 79.78 -25.27 -64.94
C GLN A 86 79.21 -26.70 -65.06
N ASN A 87 79.28 -27.49 -63.97
CA ASN A 87 78.58 -28.78 -63.89
C ASN A 87 78.16 -29.14 -62.45
N ASN A 88 77.24 -30.11 -62.32
CA ASN A 88 76.66 -30.50 -61.03
C ASN A 88 77.67 -31.20 -60.13
N GLU A 89 78.62 -31.96 -60.70
CA GLU A 89 79.62 -32.73 -59.95
C GLU A 89 80.56 -31.82 -59.16
N MET A 90 80.80 -30.60 -59.64
CA MET A 90 81.70 -29.65 -59.00
C MET A 90 80.98 -28.57 -58.18
N CYS A 91 79.70 -28.31 -58.47
CA CYS A 91 78.92 -27.25 -57.82
C CYS A 91 77.85 -27.75 -56.84
N CYS A 92 77.57 -29.06 -56.81
CA CYS A 92 76.43 -29.61 -56.07
C CYS A 92 76.78 -30.95 -55.40
N ASP A 93 76.11 -31.26 -54.29
CA ASP A 93 76.16 -32.59 -53.70
C ASP A 93 75.02 -33.47 -54.27
N LYS A 94 75.26 -34.77 -54.39
CA LYS A 94 74.21 -35.75 -54.75
C LYS A 94 73.20 -35.88 -53.61
N THR A 95 71.96 -36.18 -53.97
CA THR A 95 70.85 -36.38 -53.05
C THR A 95 70.23 -37.77 -53.22
N CYS A 96 69.39 -38.16 -52.27
CA CYS A 96 68.66 -39.43 -52.32
C CYS A 96 67.59 -39.53 -53.42
N ALA A 97 67.38 -38.48 -54.24
CA ALA A 97 66.31 -38.45 -55.23
C ALA A 97 66.39 -39.58 -56.27
N LYS A 98 67.59 -40.11 -56.53
CA LYS A 98 67.84 -41.18 -57.52
C LYS A 98 68.21 -42.52 -56.90
N ILE A 99 68.12 -42.65 -55.57
CA ILE A 99 68.42 -43.90 -54.87
C ILE A 99 67.12 -44.65 -54.61
N THR A 100 66.99 -45.84 -55.19
CA THR A 100 65.89 -46.77 -54.90
C THR A 100 66.28 -47.61 -53.69
N CYS A 101 65.42 -47.65 -52.67
CA CYS A 101 65.63 -48.47 -51.49
C CYS A 101 65.11 -49.90 -51.70
N ASP A 102 65.83 -50.88 -51.17
CA ASP A 102 65.41 -52.28 -51.17
C ASP A 102 64.10 -52.52 -50.39
N ALA A 103 63.47 -53.68 -50.62
CA ALA A 103 62.26 -54.06 -49.90
C ALA A 103 62.50 -54.09 -48.37
N GLY A 104 61.63 -53.41 -47.62
CA GLY A 104 61.78 -53.24 -46.17
C GLY A 104 62.56 -51.98 -45.76
N PHE A 105 62.89 -51.11 -46.72
CA PHE A 105 63.45 -49.79 -46.47
C PHE A 105 62.59 -48.69 -47.12
N SER A 106 62.65 -47.48 -46.57
CA SER A 106 61.96 -46.29 -47.09
C SER A 106 62.97 -45.18 -47.38
N ASN A 107 62.82 -44.51 -48.53
CA ASN A 107 63.70 -43.41 -48.92
C ASN A 107 63.41 -42.17 -48.06
N LYS A 108 64.45 -41.59 -47.46
CA LYS A 108 64.39 -40.38 -46.60
C LYS A 108 63.95 -39.10 -47.33
N GLY A 109 63.85 -39.15 -48.65
CA GLY A 109 63.34 -38.09 -49.52
C GLY A 109 64.42 -37.45 -50.39
N ALA A 110 63.97 -36.91 -51.53
CA ALA A 110 64.83 -36.30 -52.56
C ALA A 110 65.67 -35.10 -52.10
N SER A 111 65.40 -34.54 -50.92
CA SER A 111 66.08 -33.36 -50.37
C SER A 111 67.26 -33.68 -49.44
N VAL A 112 67.46 -34.96 -49.08
CA VAL A 112 68.56 -35.42 -48.23
C VAL A 112 69.82 -35.58 -49.06
N VAL A 113 70.90 -34.92 -48.62
CA VAL A 113 72.24 -35.00 -49.23
C VAL A 113 72.93 -36.24 -48.67
N ALA A 114 73.24 -37.19 -49.53
CA ALA A 114 73.84 -38.46 -49.18
C ALA A 114 74.42 -39.13 -50.43
N LEU A 115 75.47 -39.93 -50.23
CA LEU A 115 76.23 -40.54 -51.33
C LEU A 115 76.00 -42.05 -51.43
N THR A 116 75.45 -42.65 -50.37
CA THR A 116 75.29 -44.10 -50.26
C THR A 116 73.83 -44.50 -50.03
N HIS A 117 73.53 -45.77 -50.32
CA HIS A 117 72.20 -46.34 -50.09
C HIS A 117 71.78 -46.26 -48.62
N ASP A 118 72.68 -46.62 -47.69
CA ASP A 118 72.37 -46.68 -46.25
C ASP A 118 72.11 -45.29 -45.65
N GLU A 119 72.73 -44.25 -46.20
CA GLU A 119 72.45 -42.87 -45.81
C GLU A 119 71.05 -42.41 -46.26
N CYS A 120 70.53 -42.97 -47.36
CA CYS A 120 69.27 -42.58 -47.98
C CYS A 120 68.05 -43.42 -47.59
N CYS A 121 68.26 -44.62 -47.06
CA CYS A 121 67.22 -45.61 -46.85
C CYS A 121 67.11 -45.96 -45.37
N ASP A 122 65.95 -45.70 -44.75
CA ASP A 122 65.67 -46.12 -43.37
C ASP A 122 64.93 -47.45 -43.35
N THR A 123 65.25 -48.30 -42.37
CA THR A 123 64.56 -49.57 -42.13
C THR A 123 63.09 -49.33 -41.78
N THR A 124 62.19 -50.05 -42.45
CA THR A 124 60.77 -50.09 -42.08
C THR A 124 60.49 -51.25 -41.15
N CYS A 125 59.36 -51.16 -40.46
CA CYS A 125 58.86 -52.21 -39.60
C CYS A 125 58.58 -53.54 -40.31
N ALA A 126 58.66 -53.61 -41.65
CA ALA A 126 58.58 -54.86 -42.40
C ALA A 126 59.75 -55.82 -42.10
N LEU A 127 60.90 -55.29 -41.67
CA LEU A 127 62.07 -56.08 -41.27
C LEU A 127 62.15 -56.30 -39.75
N PHE A 128 61.23 -55.72 -38.97
CA PHE A 128 61.20 -55.85 -37.52
C PHE A 128 60.35 -57.05 -37.09
N THR A 129 60.90 -57.94 -36.26
CA THR A 129 60.17 -59.09 -35.72
C THR A 129 59.62 -58.75 -34.33
N CYS A 130 58.30 -58.86 -34.16
CA CYS A 130 57.65 -58.69 -32.86
C CYS A 130 57.73 -59.99 -32.05
N ASP A 131 58.13 -59.92 -30.80
CA ASP A 131 58.20 -61.05 -29.88
C ASP A 131 57.52 -60.74 -28.53
N GLY A 132 57.42 -61.77 -27.68
CA GLY A 132 56.82 -61.65 -26.35
C GLY A 132 55.35 -61.22 -26.40
N ASN A 133 55.02 -60.12 -25.71
CA ASN A 133 53.66 -59.59 -25.60
C ASN A 133 53.30 -58.61 -26.72
N TRP A 134 53.96 -58.70 -27.88
CA TRP A 134 53.74 -57.82 -29.01
C TRP A 134 53.44 -58.65 -30.26
N SER A 135 52.45 -58.20 -31.05
CA SER A 135 52.06 -58.86 -32.29
C SER A 135 52.40 -57.99 -33.51
N SER A 136 52.83 -58.62 -34.59
CA SER A 136 53.05 -57.93 -35.87
C SER A 136 51.74 -57.38 -36.41
N SER A 137 51.77 -56.14 -36.91
CA SER A 137 50.62 -55.51 -37.56
C SER A 137 50.91 -55.17 -39.00
N THR A 138 50.07 -55.66 -39.91
CA THR A 138 50.16 -55.37 -41.34
C THR A 138 49.97 -53.88 -41.65
N SER A 139 49.30 -53.12 -40.78
CA SER A 139 49.12 -51.67 -40.95
C SER A 139 50.36 -50.85 -40.54
N LYS A 140 51.33 -51.45 -39.84
CA LYS A 140 52.57 -50.79 -39.39
C LYS A 140 53.79 -51.14 -40.24
N SER A 141 53.73 -52.14 -41.11
CA SER A 141 54.89 -52.65 -41.88
C SER A 141 55.58 -51.60 -42.77
N SER A 142 54.86 -50.58 -43.22
CA SER A 142 55.40 -49.47 -44.02
C SER A 142 55.94 -48.30 -43.19
N ARG A 143 55.80 -48.32 -41.86
CA ARG A 143 56.33 -47.26 -40.98
C ARG A 143 57.84 -47.40 -40.85
N VAL A 144 58.53 -46.27 -40.85
CA VAL A 144 59.97 -46.21 -40.55
C VAL A 144 60.15 -46.36 -39.04
N GLY A 145 60.97 -47.33 -38.63
CA GLY A 145 61.20 -47.64 -37.22
C GLY A 145 61.81 -49.02 -36.99
N SER A 146 62.38 -49.21 -35.81
CA SER A 146 63.08 -50.44 -35.41
C SER A 146 62.86 -50.81 -33.94
N ASP A 147 61.75 -50.36 -33.36
CA ASP A 147 61.37 -50.63 -31.97
C ASP A 147 59.95 -51.19 -31.85
N PHE A 148 59.66 -51.87 -30.73
CA PHE A 148 58.38 -52.52 -30.49
C PHE A 148 57.18 -51.55 -30.50
N GLN A 149 57.34 -50.34 -29.99
CA GLN A 149 56.24 -49.37 -29.88
C GLN A 149 55.83 -48.83 -31.26
N THR A 150 56.83 -48.62 -32.13
CA THR A 150 56.65 -48.14 -33.49
C THR A 150 56.14 -49.25 -34.42
N CYS A 151 56.66 -50.47 -34.27
CA CYS A 151 56.47 -51.56 -35.23
C CYS A 151 55.44 -52.62 -34.84
N CYS A 152 55.08 -52.75 -33.57
CA CYS A 152 54.22 -53.82 -33.09
C CYS A 152 52.95 -53.32 -32.41
N GLU A 153 51.95 -54.18 -32.26
CA GLU A 153 50.74 -53.93 -31.46
C GLU A 153 50.89 -54.62 -30.10
N PRO A 154 50.61 -53.94 -28.98
CA PRO A 154 50.69 -54.57 -27.67
C PRO A 154 49.56 -55.58 -27.48
N ASN A 155 49.86 -56.75 -26.93
CA ASN A 155 48.84 -57.73 -26.56
C ASN A 155 48.09 -57.27 -25.31
N CYS A 156 46.88 -57.82 -25.10
CA CYS A 156 46.05 -57.49 -23.94
C CYS A 156 46.74 -57.72 -22.58
N ALA A 157 47.75 -58.60 -22.53
CA ALA A 157 48.56 -58.84 -21.32
C ALA A 157 49.35 -57.60 -20.83
N LEU A 158 49.56 -56.57 -21.68
CA LEU A 158 50.29 -55.35 -21.32
C LEU A 158 49.38 -54.22 -20.84
N PHE A 159 48.06 -54.40 -20.82
CA PHE A 159 47.12 -53.35 -20.39
C PHE A 159 46.92 -53.36 -18.88
N ASP A 160 47.14 -52.21 -18.24
CA ASP A 160 46.75 -51.98 -16.85
C ASP A 160 45.23 -51.73 -16.75
N CYS A 161 44.51 -52.79 -16.39
CA CYS A 161 43.07 -52.77 -16.15
C CYS A 161 42.69 -52.17 -14.78
N GLY A 162 43.62 -52.13 -13.81
CA GLY A 162 43.35 -51.64 -12.46
C GLY A 162 42.97 -50.16 -12.46
N ALA A 163 43.60 -49.35 -13.32
CA ALA A 163 43.32 -47.93 -13.45
C ALA A 163 41.88 -47.58 -13.88
N VAL A 164 41.09 -48.54 -14.41
CA VAL A 164 39.71 -48.33 -14.85
C VAL A 164 38.69 -49.15 -14.04
N GLY A 165 39.08 -49.71 -12.90
CA GLY A 165 38.20 -50.56 -12.07
C GLY A 165 37.79 -51.85 -12.79
N ALA A 166 38.68 -52.38 -13.63
CA ALA A 166 38.47 -53.60 -14.39
C ALA A 166 39.56 -54.61 -14.05
N GLU A 167 39.29 -55.89 -14.29
CA GLU A 167 40.27 -56.96 -14.17
C GLU A 167 40.73 -57.42 -15.56
N PRO A 168 41.97 -57.89 -15.72
CA PRO A 168 42.43 -58.42 -17.00
C PRO A 168 41.58 -59.62 -17.43
N ASP A 169 41.13 -59.66 -18.70
CA ASP A 169 40.41 -60.82 -19.24
C ASP A 169 41.42 -61.92 -19.63
N PRO A 170 41.51 -63.05 -18.90
CA PRO A 170 42.46 -64.10 -19.22
C PRO A 170 42.23 -64.71 -20.61
N ALA A 171 41.00 -64.65 -21.14
CA ALA A 171 40.65 -65.14 -22.46
C ALA A 171 41.08 -64.18 -23.60
N ALA A 172 41.53 -62.96 -23.26
CA ALA A 172 41.98 -61.95 -24.20
C ALA A 172 43.51 -61.81 -24.26
N TYR A 173 44.28 -62.41 -23.35
CA TYR A 173 45.73 -62.18 -23.20
C TYR A 173 46.56 -62.31 -24.49
N GLY A 174 46.23 -63.26 -25.36
CA GLY A 174 46.92 -63.47 -26.64
C GLY A 174 46.45 -62.60 -27.79
N ARG A 175 45.49 -61.69 -27.58
CA ARG A 175 44.92 -60.86 -28.65
C ARG A 175 45.74 -59.57 -28.78
N ALA A 176 46.14 -59.26 -30.03
CA ALA A 176 46.73 -57.98 -30.38
C ALA A 176 45.71 -56.86 -30.11
N GLY A 177 46.11 -55.90 -29.28
CA GLY A 177 45.24 -54.91 -28.66
C GLY A 177 44.53 -54.00 -29.67
N GLN A 178 43.32 -53.59 -29.32
CA GLN A 178 42.69 -52.41 -29.95
C GLN A 178 42.10 -51.41 -28.94
N SER A 179 41.83 -51.80 -27.69
CA SER A 179 41.45 -50.87 -26.61
C SER A 179 41.41 -51.55 -25.24
N LYS A 180 41.44 -50.75 -24.15
CA LYS A 180 41.21 -51.23 -22.78
C LYS A 180 39.88 -51.99 -22.64
N ASP A 181 38.82 -51.54 -23.34
CA ASP A 181 37.50 -52.17 -23.29
C ASP A 181 37.44 -53.59 -23.86
N LYS A 182 38.39 -53.98 -24.72
CA LYS A 182 38.48 -55.34 -25.28
C LYS A 182 39.39 -56.27 -24.47
N CYS A 183 40.25 -55.70 -23.63
CA CYS A 183 41.27 -56.44 -22.86
C CYS A 183 40.92 -56.58 -21.37
N CYS A 184 39.98 -55.77 -20.86
CA CYS A 184 39.62 -55.73 -19.45
C CYS A 184 38.13 -56.06 -19.25
N LEU A 185 37.82 -56.90 -18.26
CA LEU A 185 36.45 -57.15 -17.79
C LEU A 185 36.05 -56.10 -16.77
N LYS A 186 34.94 -55.40 -17.01
CA LYS A 186 34.37 -54.50 -16.00
C LYS A 186 34.02 -55.30 -14.75
N THR A 187 34.40 -54.76 -13.59
CA THR A 187 34.03 -55.29 -12.28
C THR A 187 33.02 -54.35 -11.61
N CYS A 188 32.41 -54.80 -10.51
CA CYS A 188 31.57 -53.94 -9.68
C CYS A 188 32.28 -52.68 -9.19
N ALA A 189 33.61 -52.67 -9.06
CA ALA A 189 34.40 -51.47 -8.73
C ALA A 189 34.09 -50.26 -9.63
N SER A 190 33.71 -50.51 -10.89
CA SER A 190 33.35 -49.49 -11.89
C SER A 190 31.84 -49.21 -11.99
N TRP A 191 31.01 -49.88 -11.18
CA TRP A 191 29.54 -49.78 -11.23
C TRP A 191 29.00 -48.77 -10.22
N THR A 192 28.12 -47.88 -10.68
CA THR A 192 27.44 -46.91 -9.83
C THR A 192 26.09 -47.45 -9.40
N CYS A 193 25.93 -47.70 -8.10
CA CYS A 193 24.65 -48.17 -7.58
C CYS A 193 23.54 -47.10 -7.63
N PRO A 194 22.28 -47.49 -7.87
CA PRO A 194 21.12 -46.60 -7.76
C PRO A 194 20.99 -45.95 -6.37
N PHE A 195 20.23 -44.85 -6.30
CA PHE A 195 19.96 -44.17 -5.02
C PHE A 195 19.38 -45.14 -3.97
N GLY A 196 19.87 -45.06 -2.73
CA GLY A 196 19.49 -45.98 -1.63
C GLY A 196 20.29 -47.29 -1.57
N TYR A 197 21.10 -47.59 -2.58
CA TYR A 197 21.96 -48.77 -2.61
C TYR A 197 23.44 -48.39 -2.51
N GLY A 198 24.26 -49.31 -2.02
CA GLY A 198 25.71 -49.19 -1.92
C GLY A 198 26.39 -50.48 -2.34
N MET A 199 27.59 -50.37 -2.90
CA MET A 199 28.42 -51.53 -3.18
C MET A 199 29.18 -51.91 -1.90
N PRO A 200 28.91 -53.09 -1.30
CA PRO A 200 29.71 -53.55 -0.18
C PRO A 200 31.11 -53.93 -0.66
N GLU A 201 32.10 -53.77 0.20
CA GLU A 201 33.51 -54.06 -0.10
C GLU A 201 33.71 -55.51 -0.60
N SER A 202 32.92 -56.45 -0.08
CA SER A 202 32.94 -57.86 -0.48
C SER A 202 32.53 -58.11 -1.95
N LYS A 203 31.88 -57.15 -2.63
CA LYS A 203 31.39 -57.30 -4.01
C LYS A 203 32.23 -56.57 -5.06
N VAL A 204 33.22 -55.78 -4.65
CA VAL A 204 34.02 -54.92 -5.54
C VAL A 204 34.68 -55.71 -6.68
N HIS A 205 35.09 -56.95 -6.42
CA HIS A 205 35.79 -57.82 -7.38
C HIS A 205 34.87 -58.70 -8.25
N LEU A 206 33.55 -58.59 -8.13
CA LEU A 206 32.65 -59.40 -8.95
C LEU A 206 32.67 -58.92 -10.40
N SER A 207 32.87 -59.86 -11.32
CA SER A 207 32.78 -59.63 -12.76
C SER A 207 31.33 -59.59 -13.23
N ARG A 208 31.08 -58.95 -14.38
CA ARG A 208 29.74 -58.74 -14.97
C ARG A 208 28.83 -57.91 -14.05
N PRO A 209 29.15 -56.62 -13.88
CA PRO A 209 28.42 -55.78 -12.95
C PRO A 209 26.96 -55.59 -13.41
N SER A 210 26.06 -55.66 -12.43
CA SER A 210 24.64 -55.32 -12.55
C SER A 210 24.16 -54.82 -11.19
N ASP A 211 23.00 -54.16 -11.14
CA ASP A 211 22.44 -53.70 -9.86
C ASP A 211 22.22 -54.87 -8.88
N ALA A 212 21.71 -56.01 -9.36
CA ALA A 212 21.50 -57.19 -8.52
C ALA A 212 22.81 -57.82 -8.03
N THR A 213 23.86 -57.74 -8.83
CA THR A 213 25.18 -58.33 -8.51
C THR A 213 25.98 -57.43 -7.57
N CYS A 214 26.02 -56.13 -7.85
CA CYS A 214 26.97 -55.19 -7.24
C CYS A 214 26.38 -54.42 -6.06
N CYS A 215 25.06 -54.24 -6.01
CA CYS A 215 24.44 -53.27 -5.11
C CYS A 215 23.64 -53.98 -4.01
N GLU A 216 23.77 -53.47 -2.78
CA GLU A 216 22.97 -53.88 -1.64
C GLU A 216 22.32 -52.66 -1.00
N LYS A 217 21.18 -52.86 -0.32
CA LYS A 217 20.53 -51.77 0.43
C LYS A 217 21.52 -51.20 1.44
N LYS A 218 21.65 -49.88 1.48
CA LYS A 218 22.45 -49.19 2.50
C LYS A 218 21.85 -49.41 3.89
N LEU A 219 22.68 -49.26 4.93
CA LEU A 219 22.17 -49.10 6.28
C LEU A 219 21.39 -47.79 6.36
N CYS A 220 20.29 -47.77 7.10
CA CYS A 220 19.50 -46.55 7.30
C CYS A 220 20.30 -45.42 7.95
N SER A 221 21.39 -45.72 8.65
CA SER A 221 22.36 -44.72 9.12
C SER A 221 22.95 -43.85 8.00
N ALA A 222 23.07 -44.38 6.78
CA ALA A 222 23.53 -43.66 5.59
C ALA A 222 22.38 -43.13 4.70
N PHE A 223 21.12 -43.40 5.07
CA PHE A 223 19.95 -42.90 4.35
C PHE A 223 19.66 -41.44 4.74
N GLN A 224 19.29 -40.63 3.74
CA GLN A 224 18.86 -39.25 3.92
C GLN A 224 17.34 -39.21 3.82
N CYS A 225 16.68 -38.81 4.90
CA CYS A 225 15.24 -38.68 4.96
C CYS A 225 14.77 -37.51 4.08
N GLY A 226 13.69 -37.71 3.33
CA GLY A 226 13.05 -36.65 2.55
C GLY A 226 12.37 -35.59 3.43
N GLU A 227 11.85 -34.55 2.80
CA GLU A 227 11.11 -33.49 3.49
C GLU A 227 9.93 -34.06 4.30
N GLY A 228 9.79 -33.60 5.54
CA GLY A 228 8.78 -34.08 6.47
C GLY A 228 9.06 -35.43 7.13
N TRP A 229 10.30 -35.93 7.04
CA TRP A 229 10.77 -37.13 7.71
C TRP A 229 12.02 -36.86 8.55
N GLN A 230 12.14 -37.52 9.70
CA GLN A 230 13.32 -37.48 10.54
C GLN A 230 13.95 -38.86 10.65
N ARG A 231 15.28 -38.94 10.77
CA ARG A 231 16.00 -40.22 10.88
C ARG A 231 15.49 -41.04 12.06
N ASN A 232 15.11 -42.29 11.80
CA ASN A 232 14.74 -43.22 12.86
C ASN A 232 16.02 -43.81 13.47
N LEU A 233 16.46 -43.28 14.61
CA LEU A 233 17.67 -43.74 15.28
C LEU A 233 17.63 -45.23 15.68
N LYS A 234 16.42 -45.80 15.86
CA LYS A 234 16.24 -47.22 16.15
C LYS A 234 16.45 -48.12 14.92
N ALA A 235 16.40 -47.55 13.71
CA ALA A 235 16.58 -48.27 12.46
C ALA A 235 18.01 -48.15 11.89
N ASN A 236 18.95 -47.49 12.58
CA ASN A 236 20.28 -47.17 12.04
C ASN A 236 21.03 -48.38 11.45
N ASP A 237 20.89 -49.56 12.05
CA ASP A 237 21.55 -50.81 11.63
C ASP A 237 20.65 -51.69 10.73
N VAL A 238 19.44 -51.22 10.42
CA VAL A 238 18.53 -51.89 9.48
C VAL A 238 18.96 -51.53 8.07
N ARG A 239 18.94 -52.54 7.18
CA ARG A 239 19.13 -52.32 5.74
C ARG A 239 17.83 -51.80 5.13
N GLY A 240 17.85 -50.57 4.64
CA GLY A 240 16.68 -49.90 4.09
C GLY A 240 17.05 -48.81 3.08
N HIS A 241 16.07 -48.41 2.30
CA HIS A 241 16.25 -47.52 1.15
C HIS A 241 15.06 -46.58 0.90
N SER A 242 14.08 -46.55 1.80
CA SER A 242 12.95 -45.63 1.74
C SER A 242 12.75 -44.90 3.07
N ASN A 243 11.95 -43.82 3.03
CA ASN A 243 11.58 -43.08 4.23
C ASN A 243 10.82 -43.96 5.24
N GLU A 244 9.97 -44.86 4.76
CA GLU A 244 9.18 -45.77 5.59
C GLU A 244 10.05 -46.80 6.32
N GLU A 245 11.15 -47.24 5.68
CA GLU A 245 12.10 -48.19 6.28
C GLU A 245 13.08 -47.50 7.24
N CYS A 246 13.53 -46.28 6.92
CA CYS A 246 14.68 -45.64 7.59
C CYS A 246 14.37 -44.38 8.41
N CYS A 247 13.16 -43.85 8.30
CA CYS A 247 12.78 -42.57 8.88
C CYS A 247 11.47 -42.69 9.67
N THR A 248 11.15 -41.64 10.42
CA THR A 248 9.89 -41.49 11.14
C THR A 248 9.20 -40.23 10.62
N ARG A 249 7.89 -40.32 10.37
CA ARG A 249 7.10 -39.16 9.92
C ARG A 249 7.15 -38.06 10.96
N THR A 250 7.32 -36.83 10.49
CA THR A 250 7.18 -35.64 11.31
C THR A 250 5.79 -35.03 11.13
N CYS A 251 5.45 -34.08 11.99
CA CYS A 251 4.20 -33.33 11.91
C CYS A 251 4.04 -32.52 10.61
N ALA A 252 5.12 -32.27 9.85
CA ALA A 252 5.02 -31.67 8.52
C ALA A 252 4.13 -32.49 7.55
N LEU A 253 4.08 -33.82 7.71
CA LEU A 253 3.25 -34.73 6.91
C LEU A 253 1.96 -35.13 7.61
N PHE A 254 1.67 -34.60 8.80
CA PHE A 254 0.44 -34.89 9.51
C PHE A 254 -0.69 -33.99 9.01
N GLN A 255 -1.85 -34.59 8.72
CA GLN A 255 -3.04 -33.85 8.28
C GLN A 255 -3.96 -33.63 9.48
N CYS A 256 -4.09 -32.37 9.90
CA CYS A 256 -5.00 -32.00 10.97
C CYS A 256 -6.45 -32.03 10.46
N ASP A 257 -7.32 -32.75 11.15
CA ASP A 257 -8.75 -32.78 10.85
C ASP A 257 -9.42 -31.48 11.32
N GLN A 258 -9.65 -30.57 10.37
CA GLN A 258 -10.32 -29.30 10.62
C GLN A 258 -11.76 -29.49 11.10
N SER A 259 -12.44 -30.57 10.68
CA SER A 259 -13.80 -30.87 11.12
C SER A 259 -13.86 -31.29 12.60
N ALA A 260 -12.77 -31.88 13.11
CA ALA A 260 -12.58 -32.19 14.51
C ALA A 260 -12.01 -31.03 15.35
N GLY A 261 -11.83 -29.85 14.74
CA GLY A 261 -11.35 -28.63 15.41
C GLY A 261 -9.84 -28.57 15.62
N TRP A 262 -9.07 -29.07 14.65
CA TRP A 262 -7.61 -29.01 14.65
C TRP A 262 -7.09 -28.30 13.42
N ILE A 263 -6.08 -27.44 13.59
CA ILE A 263 -5.36 -26.84 12.46
C ILE A 263 -3.86 -27.07 12.58
N LYS A 264 -3.18 -27.05 11.44
CA LYS A 264 -1.74 -27.32 11.36
C LYS A 264 -0.94 -26.26 12.10
N ASN A 265 -0.08 -26.70 13.01
CA ASN A 265 0.86 -25.83 13.70
C ASN A 265 2.21 -25.90 13.00
N GLU A 266 2.55 -24.86 12.22
CA GLU A 266 3.81 -24.83 11.48
C GLU A 266 5.05 -24.82 12.40
N ALA A 267 4.92 -24.35 13.65
CA ALA A 267 5.99 -24.41 14.62
C ALA A 267 6.34 -25.86 15.04
N HIS A 268 5.40 -26.81 14.85
CA HIS A 268 5.59 -28.21 15.17
C HIS A 268 6.06 -29.05 13.98
N ALA A 269 6.24 -28.47 12.78
CA ALA A 269 6.52 -29.22 11.55
C ALA A 269 7.72 -30.18 11.67
N GLY A 270 8.75 -29.83 12.46
CA GLY A 270 9.93 -30.67 12.69
C GLY A 270 9.81 -31.72 13.80
N LEU A 271 8.71 -31.76 14.55
CA LEU A 271 8.50 -32.72 15.63
C LEU A 271 8.10 -34.09 15.06
N VAL A 272 8.59 -35.16 15.69
CA VAL A 272 8.12 -36.52 15.41
C VAL A 272 6.79 -36.72 16.13
N GLY A 273 5.73 -37.00 15.37
CA GLY A 273 4.40 -37.18 15.91
C GLY A 273 3.45 -37.75 14.86
N SER A 274 2.39 -38.42 15.32
CA SER A 274 1.37 -39.04 14.47
C SER A 274 -0.05 -38.82 15.00
N ASP A 275 -0.22 -37.88 15.93
CA ASP A 275 -1.47 -37.57 16.60
C ASP A 275 -1.72 -36.05 16.57
N PRO A 276 -2.99 -35.61 16.61
CA PRO A 276 -3.35 -34.20 16.58
C PRO A 276 -2.76 -33.40 17.74
N GLU A 277 -2.66 -33.97 18.94
CA GLU A 277 -2.15 -33.30 20.14
C GLU A 277 -0.68 -32.89 19.99
N THR A 278 0.11 -33.71 19.29
CA THR A 278 1.52 -33.42 19.00
C THR A 278 1.67 -32.48 17.81
N CYS A 279 0.86 -32.66 16.76
CA CYS A 279 1.12 -32.03 15.45
C CYS A 279 0.23 -30.83 15.10
N CYS A 280 -0.85 -30.61 15.84
CA CYS A 280 -1.85 -29.61 15.53
C CYS A 280 -2.08 -28.68 16.72
N SER A 281 -2.70 -27.54 16.45
CA SER A 281 -3.23 -26.66 17.48
C SER A 281 -4.75 -26.75 17.50
N PRO A 282 -5.38 -26.78 18.68
CA PRO A 282 -6.83 -26.79 18.79
C PRO A 282 -7.40 -25.46 18.30
N THR A 283 -8.57 -25.52 17.66
CA THR A 283 -9.37 -24.34 17.35
C THR A 283 -10.41 -24.08 18.42
N CYS A 284 -11.03 -22.90 18.37
CA CYS A 284 -12.07 -22.50 19.31
C CYS A 284 -13.30 -23.42 19.32
N SER A 285 -13.54 -24.23 18.28
CA SER A 285 -14.60 -25.25 18.30
C SER A 285 -14.37 -26.36 19.33
N ARG A 286 -13.13 -26.57 19.80
CA ARG A 286 -12.81 -27.49 20.90
C ARG A 286 -12.76 -26.82 22.27
N TYR A 287 -12.82 -25.49 22.32
CA TYR A 287 -12.78 -24.74 23.55
C TYR A 287 -14.17 -24.61 24.15
N THR A 288 -14.30 -24.89 25.46
CA THR A 288 -15.54 -24.68 26.21
C THR A 288 -15.39 -23.37 26.98
N CYS A 289 -16.25 -22.39 26.68
CA CYS A 289 -16.25 -21.11 27.38
C CYS A 289 -16.61 -21.27 28.85
N SER A 290 -16.01 -20.44 29.71
CA SER A 290 -16.35 -20.36 31.14
C SER A 290 -17.77 -19.84 31.37
N GLU A 291 -18.28 -19.93 32.60
CA GLU A 291 -19.69 -19.68 33.01
C GLU A 291 -20.24 -18.28 32.63
N ASP A 292 -19.37 -17.31 32.31
CA ASP A 292 -19.72 -15.93 31.94
C ASP A 292 -19.37 -15.54 30.49
N TRP A 293 -19.02 -16.51 29.64
CA TRP A 293 -18.57 -16.29 28.27
C TRP A 293 -19.42 -17.10 27.27
N LEU A 294 -19.70 -16.50 26.10
CA LEU A 294 -20.47 -17.13 25.04
C LEU A 294 -19.56 -17.52 23.87
N ALA A 295 -19.71 -18.73 23.36
CA ALA A 295 -18.97 -19.18 22.20
C ALA A 295 -19.30 -18.32 20.97
N ILE A 296 -18.27 -17.80 20.30
CA ILE A 296 -18.46 -17.00 19.08
C ILE A 296 -18.45 -17.95 17.89
N ASP A 297 -19.60 -18.12 17.24
CA ASP A 297 -19.75 -19.03 16.10
C ASP A 297 -18.76 -18.71 14.96
N SER A 298 -18.56 -17.43 14.66
CA SER A 298 -17.62 -16.96 13.63
C SER A 298 -16.15 -17.25 13.95
N LYS A 299 -15.80 -17.59 15.20
CA LYS A 299 -14.43 -17.95 15.60
C LYS A 299 -14.18 -19.45 15.69
N LYS A 300 -15.16 -20.33 15.44
CA LYS A 300 -15.02 -21.79 15.60
C LYS A 300 -13.78 -22.39 14.92
N THR A 301 -13.36 -21.84 13.78
CA THR A 301 -12.19 -22.30 12.99
C THR A 301 -10.90 -21.53 13.30
N SER A 302 -10.95 -20.53 14.18
CA SER A 302 -9.78 -19.75 14.59
C SER A 302 -8.96 -20.48 15.64
N LEU A 303 -7.65 -20.18 15.68
CA LEU A 303 -6.79 -20.60 16.78
C LEU A 303 -7.23 -19.95 18.09
N GLY A 304 -7.26 -20.75 19.15
CA GLY A 304 -7.44 -20.23 20.50
C GLY A 304 -7.67 -21.35 21.50
N ALA A 305 -7.24 -21.12 22.73
CA ALA A 305 -7.38 -22.05 23.85
C ALA A 305 -7.83 -21.34 25.13
N SER A 306 -8.38 -20.14 25.01
CA SER A 306 -8.82 -19.30 26.12
C SER A 306 -10.10 -18.53 25.80
N ASP A 307 -10.81 -18.11 26.85
CA ASP A 307 -12.04 -17.32 26.74
C ASP A 307 -11.84 -16.04 25.93
N ALA A 308 -10.71 -15.34 26.13
CA ALA A 308 -10.40 -14.10 25.42
C ALA A 308 -10.24 -14.31 23.90
N GLU A 309 -9.74 -15.47 23.49
CA GLU A 309 -9.52 -15.80 22.09
C GLU A 309 -10.81 -16.33 21.44
N CYS A 310 -11.54 -17.21 22.13
CA CYS A 310 -12.60 -18.03 21.55
C CYS A 310 -14.02 -17.60 21.86
N CYS A 311 -14.20 -16.78 22.88
CA CYS A 311 -15.51 -16.46 23.42
C CYS A 311 -15.75 -14.94 23.43
N ALA A 312 -17.01 -14.54 23.57
CA ALA A 312 -17.44 -13.19 23.81
C ALA A 312 -17.87 -13.07 25.27
N LYS A 313 -17.58 -11.92 25.88
CA LYS A 313 -18.13 -11.62 27.21
C LYS A 313 -19.65 -11.58 27.12
N THR A 314 -20.31 -12.16 28.12
CA THR A 314 -21.74 -11.93 28.36
C THR A 314 -21.98 -10.54 28.96
N CYS A 315 -23.24 -10.12 29.01
CA CYS A 315 -23.64 -8.92 29.73
C CYS A 315 -23.35 -8.96 31.24
N GLN A 316 -23.11 -10.14 31.83
CA GLN A 316 -22.67 -10.28 33.22
C GLN A 316 -21.30 -9.63 33.48
N LEU A 317 -20.41 -9.69 32.48
CA LEU A 317 -19.08 -9.06 32.50
C LEU A 317 -19.06 -7.67 31.85
N HIS A 318 -20.22 -7.16 31.41
CA HIS A 318 -20.34 -5.82 30.86
C HIS A 318 -20.49 -4.78 31.97
N GLU A 319 -19.72 -3.71 31.86
CA GLU A 319 -19.82 -2.52 32.71
C GLU A 319 -20.59 -1.45 31.94
N CYS A 320 -21.82 -1.19 32.38
CA CYS A 320 -22.65 -0.14 31.79
C CYS A 320 -22.09 1.24 32.14
N ASP A 321 -21.97 2.12 31.15
CA ASP A 321 -21.52 3.48 31.38
C ASP A 321 -22.63 4.32 32.06
N ALA A 322 -22.58 4.38 33.39
CA ALA A 322 -23.46 5.21 34.20
C ALA A 322 -23.30 6.72 33.88
N ALA A 323 -22.12 7.17 33.43
CA ALA A 323 -21.92 8.54 33.03
C ALA A 323 -22.68 8.86 31.72
N ALA A 324 -22.80 7.89 30.81
CA ALA A 324 -23.62 7.98 29.60
C ALA A 324 -25.11 7.62 29.81
N GLY A 325 -25.53 7.40 31.07
CA GLY A 325 -26.93 7.16 31.44
C GLY A 325 -27.41 5.73 31.20
N TRP A 326 -26.53 4.74 31.34
CA TRP A 326 -26.87 3.32 31.26
C TRP A 326 -26.85 2.67 32.64
N LYS A 327 -27.77 1.73 32.87
CA LYS A 327 -27.83 0.90 34.08
C LYS A 327 -27.92 -0.58 33.71
N ARG A 328 -27.34 -1.47 34.50
CA ARG A 328 -27.29 -2.91 34.20
C ARG A 328 -28.69 -3.51 34.02
N ASN A 329 -28.90 -4.27 32.94
CA ASN A 329 -30.11 -5.05 32.71
C ASN A 329 -29.93 -6.49 33.23
N PRO A 330 -30.47 -6.85 34.42
CA PRO A 330 -30.30 -8.20 34.96
C PRO A 330 -30.92 -9.28 34.06
N SER A 331 -31.97 -8.94 33.30
CA SER A 331 -32.64 -9.84 32.35
C SER A 331 -31.79 -10.11 31.09
N ALA A 332 -30.71 -9.37 30.88
CA ALA A 332 -29.76 -9.58 29.79
C ALA A 332 -28.49 -10.31 30.22
N ALA A 333 -28.32 -10.69 31.50
CA ALA A 333 -27.05 -11.19 32.04
C ALA A 333 -26.38 -12.29 31.20
N ALA A 334 -27.16 -13.26 30.68
CA ALA A 334 -26.67 -14.37 29.85
C ALA A 334 -26.61 -14.06 28.34
N LYS A 335 -26.90 -12.83 27.91
CA LYS A 335 -26.88 -12.42 26.50
C LYS A 335 -25.50 -11.90 26.11
N GLY A 336 -25.23 -11.90 24.81
CA GLY A 336 -24.12 -11.20 24.18
C GLY A 336 -24.51 -10.75 22.77
N PRO A 337 -23.74 -9.88 22.11
CA PRO A 337 -22.46 -9.32 22.56
C PRO A 337 -22.58 -8.34 23.75
N SER A 338 -21.47 -8.15 24.47
CA SER A 338 -21.38 -7.23 25.63
C SER A 338 -21.25 -5.76 25.19
N ASP A 339 -22.37 -5.14 24.80
CA ASP A 339 -22.47 -3.70 24.51
C ASP A 339 -23.60 -3.03 25.30
N ASP A 340 -23.55 -1.71 25.44
CA ASP A 340 -24.54 -0.96 26.24
C ASP A 340 -25.99 -1.17 25.76
N PRO A 341 -26.32 -1.10 24.45
CA PRO A 341 -27.69 -1.32 23.99
C PRO A 341 -28.24 -2.73 24.28
N THR A 342 -27.36 -3.75 24.31
CA THR A 342 -27.75 -5.14 24.57
C THR A 342 -27.84 -5.44 26.07
N CYS A 343 -26.90 -4.90 26.85
CA CYS A 343 -26.66 -5.29 28.23
C CYS A 343 -27.21 -4.31 29.28
N CYS A 344 -27.62 -3.12 28.86
CA CYS A 344 -28.03 -2.05 29.76
C CYS A 344 -29.42 -1.53 29.43
N LEU A 345 -30.06 -0.93 30.44
CA LEU A 345 -31.28 -0.15 30.33
C LEU A 345 -30.91 1.33 30.27
N ALA A 346 -31.57 2.06 29.37
CA ALA A 346 -31.43 3.51 29.31
C ALA A 346 -32.09 4.13 30.55
N THR A 347 -31.48 5.19 31.06
CA THR A 347 -32.04 6.01 32.14
C THR A 347 -32.50 7.35 31.61
N CYS A 348 -33.26 8.12 32.40
CA CYS A 348 -33.69 9.47 32.06
C CYS A 348 -32.55 10.42 31.66
N LYS A 349 -31.31 10.15 32.06
CA LYS A 349 -30.14 10.91 31.62
C LYS A 349 -29.91 10.87 30.10
N ARG A 350 -30.39 9.83 29.42
CA ARG A 350 -30.34 9.69 27.95
C ARG A 350 -31.57 10.26 27.25
N HIS A 351 -32.61 10.59 28.01
CA HIS A 351 -33.85 11.12 27.46
C HIS A 351 -33.68 12.59 27.08
N ALA A 352 -34.06 12.93 25.85
CA ALA A 352 -34.05 14.31 25.37
C ALA A 352 -35.44 14.90 25.56
N CYS A 353 -35.55 15.87 26.47
CA CYS A 353 -36.83 16.53 26.76
C CYS A 353 -37.38 17.26 25.54
N GLY A 354 -38.67 17.06 25.25
CA GLY A 354 -39.39 17.76 24.19
C GLY A 354 -39.54 19.27 24.42
N GLU A 355 -40.17 19.96 23.46
CA GLU A 355 -40.44 21.39 23.58
C GLU A 355 -41.31 21.70 24.81
N GLY A 356 -40.89 22.69 25.59
CA GLY A 356 -41.57 23.08 26.83
C GLY A 356 -41.25 22.20 28.04
N TRP A 357 -40.22 21.35 27.95
CA TRP A 357 -39.73 20.53 29.04
C TRP A 357 -38.22 20.75 29.27
N VAL A 358 -37.75 20.56 30.50
CA VAL A 358 -36.32 20.57 30.85
C VAL A 358 -35.96 19.35 31.68
N SER A 359 -34.71 18.86 31.58
CA SER A 359 -34.27 17.66 32.28
C SER A 359 -34.50 17.76 33.78
N ASN A 360 -35.08 16.72 34.38
CA ASN A 360 -35.29 16.63 35.81
C ASN A 360 -34.05 16.01 36.50
N PRO A 361 -33.25 16.78 37.26
CA PRO A 361 -32.06 16.24 37.91
C PRO A 361 -32.36 15.14 38.92
N ALA A 362 -33.58 15.10 39.47
CA ALA A 362 -33.99 14.14 40.49
C ALA A 362 -34.22 12.73 39.92
N THR A 363 -34.59 12.61 38.64
CA THR A 363 -34.94 11.31 38.02
C THR A 363 -33.89 10.80 37.05
N LEU A 364 -32.73 11.46 36.91
CA LEU A 364 -31.69 11.10 35.93
C LEU A 364 -31.24 9.63 35.98
N SER A 365 -31.35 8.95 37.13
CA SER A 365 -30.95 7.55 37.32
C SER A 365 -32.12 6.55 37.21
N GLU A 366 -33.35 7.02 36.98
CA GLU A 366 -34.52 6.18 36.82
C GLU A 366 -34.58 5.54 35.43
N GLU A 367 -35.09 4.30 35.37
CA GLU A 367 -35.25 3.50 34.15
C GLU A 367 -36.56 3.86 33.44
N LYS A 368 -36.60 5.04 32.83
CA LYS A 368 -37.78 5.58 32.14
C LYS A 368 -37.35 6.36 30.88
N ASP A 369 -38.29 6.62 29.98
CA ASP A 369 -38.03 7.15 28.64
C ASP A 369 -39.11 8.13 28.11
N THR A 370 -39.89 8.73 29.01
CA THR A 370 -40.94 9.71 28.66
C THR A 370 -40.64 11.10 29.23
N ASP A 371 -41.21 12.14 28.62
CA ASP A 371 -41.06 13.52 29.12
C ASP A 371 -41.70 13.67 30.51
N GLU A 372 -42.84 13.01 30.75
CA GLU A 372 -43.56 13.05 32.03
C GLU A 372 -42.73 12.50 33.20
N ASP A 373 -41.83 11.57 32.90
CA ASP A 373 -41.00 10.87 33.87
C ASP A 373 -39.61 11.50 34.03
N CYS A 374 -39.01 11.91 32.92
CA CYS A 374 -37.61 12.34 32.88
C CYS A 374 -37.43 13.86 32.89
N CYS A 375 -38.51 14.62 32.73
CA CYS A 375 -38.45 16.07 32.56
C CYS A 375 -39.40 16.81 33.50
N LEU A 376 -39.16 18.10 33.63
CA LEU A 376 -40.01 19.06 34.34
C LEU A 376 -40.71 19.95 33.32
N LYS A 377 -42.01 20.20 33.53
CA LYS A 377 -42.77 21.14 32.71
C LYS A 377 -42.24 22.55 32.89
N THR A 378 -42.07 23.25 31.79
CA THR A 378 -41.79 24.68 31.78
C THR A 378 -43.06 25.48 31.54
N CYS A 379 -42.98 26.77 31.82
CA CYS A 379 -44.06 27.71 31.60
C CYS A 379 -44.45 27.89 30.12
N ALA A 380 -43.67 27.40 29.17
CA ALA A 380 -44.08 27.30 27.77
C ALA A 380 -45.32 26.40 27.57
N LEU A 381 -45.52 25.40 28.44
CA LEU A 381 -46.70 24.52 28.41
C LEU A 381 -47.85 25.04 29.27
N HIS A 382 -47.62 26.06 30.10
CA HIS A 382 -48.65 26.64 30.95
C HIS A 382 -49.51 27.64 30.19
N LYS A 383 -50.83 27.55 30.36
CA LYS A 383 -51.79 28.47 29.77
C LYS A 383 -52.27 29.46 30.83
N CYS A 384 -51.85 30.71 30.69
CA CYS A 384 -52.32 31.82 31.53
C CYS A 384 -53.79 32.09 31.27
N ASP A 385 -54.57 32.30 32.33
CA ASP A 385 -55.98 32.65 32.22
C ASP A 385 -56.18 34.18 32.14
N PRO A 386 -56.58 34.74 30.98
CA PRO A 386 -56.87 36.17 30.86
C PRO A 386 -58.09 36.60 31.68
N ALA A 387 -59.02 35.68 31.99
CA ALA A 387 -60.19 35.99 32.81
C ALA A 387 -59.78 36.38 34.24
N ASP A 388 -58.69 35.82 34.75
CA ASP A 388 -58.13 36.12 36.07
C ASP A 388 -57.08 37.24 36.04
N GLY A 389 -56.84 37.86 34.88
CA GLY A 389 -55.90 38.96 34.73
C GLY A 389 -54.44 38.52 34.60
N TRP A 390 -54.20 37.38 33.96
CA TRP A 390 -52.87 36.87 33.65
C TRP A 390 -52.61 36.86 32.14
N ALA A 391 -51.43 37.33 31.73
CA ALA A 391 -50.95 37.23 30.36
C ALA A 391 -49.72 36.32 30.28
N GLN A 392 -49.54 35.65 29.14
CA GLN A 392 -48.32 34.90 28.87
C GLN A 392 -47.11 35.85 28.87
N ASP A 393 -46.04 35.41 29.52
CA ASP A 393 -44.76 36.10 29.56
C ASP A 393 -43.73 35.28 28.78
N PRO A 394 -43.39 35.70 27.54
CA PRO A 394 -42.38 35.02 26.74
C PRO A 394 -41.01 34.91 27.44
N ALA A 395 -40.69 35.82 28.36
CA ALA A 395 -39.44 35.78 29.12
C ALA A 395 -39.41 34.63 30.14
N LYS A 396 -40.58 34.14 30.56
CA LYS A 396 -40.72 33.02 31.50
C LYS A 396 -40.87 31.66 30.83
N ALA A 397 -40.94 31.59 29.50
CA ALA A 397 -41.21 30.33 28.78
C ALA A 397 -40.28 29.16 29.18
N ALA A 398 -39.00 29.43 29.49
CA ALA A 398 -38.02 28.42 29.91
C ALA A 398 -37.97 28.15 31.43
N VAL A 399 -38.75 28.88 32.22
CA VAL A 399 -38.82 28.71 33.68
C VAL A 399 -39.61 27.44 34.01
N VAL A 400 -39.13 26.66 34.96
CA VAL A 400 -39.87 25.52 35.51
C VAL A 400 -41.02 26.07 36.35
N GLY A 401 -42.24 25.71 36.00
CA GLY A 401 -43.44 26.15 36.71
C GLY A 401 -44.70 25.60 36.07
N SER A 402 -45.79 25.62 36.83
CA SER A 402 -47.07 25.04 36.39
C SER A 402 -48.31 25.82 36.86
N ASN A 403 -48.12 27.06 37.30
CA ASN A 403 -49.20 27.92 37.79
C ASN A 403 -49.00 29.36 37.31
N ASP A 404 -50.06 30.17 37.41
CA ASP A 404 -50.05 31.53 36.86
C ASP A 404 -49.03 32.46 37.53
N THR A 405 -48.78 32.29 38.83
CA THR A 405 -47.83 33.14 39.56
C THR A 405 -46.39 32.93 39.08
N GLU A 406 -46.04 31.67 38.82
CA GLU A 406 -44.72 31.29 38.30
C GLU A 406 -44.57 31.63 36.82
N CYS A 407 -45.60 31.36 36.02
CA CYS A 407 -45.50 31.31 34.56
C CYS A 407 -46.04 32.52 33.82
N CYS A 408 -46.88 33.33 34.46
CA CYS A 408 -47.57 34.44 33.82
C CYS A 408 -47.11 35.77 34.40
N THR A 409 -47.50 36.84 33.73
CA THR A 409 -47.34 38.21 34.21
C THR A 409 -48.71 38.83 34.42
N ALA A 410 -48.88 39.48 35.57
CA ALA A 410 -50.12 40.15 35.91
C ALA A 410 -50.45 41.23 34.88
N THR A 411 -51.71 41.30 34.48
CA THR A 411 -52.21 42.37 33.62
C THR A 411 -52.72 43.52 34.48
N CYS A 412 -52.98 44.65 33.82
CA CYS A 412 -53.58 45.82 34.47
C CYS A 412 -54.90 45.53 35.19
N LYS A 413 -55.61 44.45 34.84
CA LYS A 413 -56.81 43.98 35.55
C LYS A 413 -56.54 43.66 37.04
N GLN A 414 -55.33 43.22 37.36
CA GLN A 414 -54.91 42.96 38.75
C GLN A 414 -54.31 44.20 39.43
N HIS A 415 -54.06 45.29 38.69
CA HIS A 415 -53.48 46.51 39.24
C HIS A 415 -54.52 47.34 39.98
N THR A 416 -54.15 47.84 41.16
CA THR A 416 -54.98 48.77 41.94
C THR A 416 -54.45 50.19 41.75
N CYS A 417 -55.24 51.03 41.09
CA CYS A 417 -54.84 52.41 40.81
C CYS A 417 -54.68 53.25 42.08
N SER A 418 -53.60 54.04 42.15
CA SER A 418 -53.39 54.99 43.24
C SER A 418 -54.46 56.10 43.27
N ALA A 419 -54.50 56.87 44.37
CA ALA A 419 -55.44 57.97 44.51
C ALA A 419 -55.33 58.97 43.34
N GLY A 420 -56.48 59.27 42.74
CA GLY A 420 -56.60 60.17 41.58
C GLY A 420 -56.42 59.51 40.20
N TRP A 421 -56.40 58.18 40.17
CA TRP A 421 -56.35 57.38 38.96
C TRP A 421 -57.50 56.36 38.95
N VAL A 422 -57.99 56.00 37.77
CA VAL A 422 -58.99 54.93 37.58
C VAL A 422 -58.52 53.94 36.54
N LEU A 423 -58.93 52.67 36.68
CA LEU A 423 -58.49 51.59 35.80
C LEU A 423 -58.85 51.90 34.34
N ASN A 424 -57.85 51.81 33.46
CA ASN A 424 -58.08 51.92 32.04
C ASN A 424 -58.63 50.60 31.49
N LYS A 425 -59.95 50.52 31.30
CA LYS A 425 -60.61 49.32 30.77
C LYS A 425 -60.09 48.88 29.40
N GLU A 426 -59.59 49.81 28.59
CA GLU A 426 -59.01 49.49 27.28
C GLU A 426 -57.65 48.77 27.38
N LYS A 427 -56.98 48.88 28.54
CA LYS A 427 -55.67 48.27 28.82
C LYS A 427 -55.74 47.13 29.83
N GLU A 428 -56.92 46.66 30.25
CA GLU A 428 -57.05 45.69 31.35
C GLU A 428 -56.32 44.35 31.08
N ASN A 429 -56.17 43.96 29.81
CA ASN A 429 -55.47 42.73 29.39
C ASN A 429 -54.00 42.98 28.99
N LEU A 430 -53.50 44.20 29.12
CA LEU A 430 -52.10 44.53 28.86
C LEU A 430 -51.25 44.18 30.09
N ALA A 431 -50.06 43.61 29.86
CA ALA A 431 -49.09 43.40 30.91
C ALA A 431 -48.62 44.76 31.48
N GLY A 432 -48.76 44.94 32.79
CA GLY A 432 -48.43 46.20 33.45
C GLY A 432 -48.76 46.14 34.95
N ALA A 433 -47.96 46.86 35.74
CA ALA A 433 -48.09 46.90 37.21
C ALA A 433 -47.86 48.31 37.78
N SER A 434 -48.01 49.35 36.94
CA SER A 434 -47.89 50.76 37.35
C SER A 434 -49.11 51.56 36.93
N ASP A 435 -49.36 52.67 37.62
CA ASP A 435 -50.49 53.55 37.33
C ASP A 435 -50.40 54.12 35.91
N GLU A 436 -49.21 54.47 35.43
CA GLU A 436 -48.98 55.01 34.10
C GLU A 436 -49.29 53.99 32.99
N ALA A 437 -49.04 52.71 33.27
CA ALA A 437 -49.32 51.63 32.33
C ALA A 437 -50.82 51.28 32.33
N CYS A 438 -51.45 51.26 33.51
CA CYS A 438 -52.73 50.59 33.75
C CYS A 438 -53.92 51.50 34.03
N CYS A 439 -53.69 52.75 34.36
CA CYS A 439 -54.72 53.67 34.82
C CYS A 439 -54.81 54.92 33.93
N LEU A 440 -55.88 55.68 34.13
CA LEU A 440 -56.08 57.02 33.58
C LEU A 440 -56.16 57.99 34.75
N GLU A 441 -55.48 59.13 34.61
CA GLU A 441 -55.64 60.25 35.53
C GLU A 441 -57.10 60.69 35.54
N THR A 442 -57.63 60.93 36.73
CA THR A 442 -58.97 61.45 36.90
C THR A 442 -58.95 62.94 37.07
N CYS A 443 -60.12 63.55 36.89
CA CYS A 443 -60.31 64.96 37.18
C CYS A 443 -59.96 65.33 38.63
N SER A 444 -59.82 64.38 39.58
CA SER A 444 -59.42 64.63 40.97
C SER A 444 -58.20 65.56 41.11
N SER A 445 -57.18 65.37 40.26
CA SER A 445 -55.92 66.14 40.26
C SER A 445 -55.96 67.38 39.37
N HIS A 446 -57.00 67.53 38.54
CA HIS A 446 -57.11 68.64 37.59
C HIS A 446 -57.53 69.95 38.26
N LEU A 447 -56.82 71.03 37.94
CA LEU A 447 -57.12 72.39 38.38
C LEU A 447 -57.68 73.18 37.19
N CYS A 448 -58.89 73.72 37.34
CA CYS A 448 -59.52 74.53 36.30
C CYS A 448 -58.72 75.82 36.08
N ALA A 449 -58.16 75.98 34.87
CA ALA A 449 -57.20 77.06 34.59
C ALA A 449 -57.89 78.34 34.09
N ALA A 450 -59.06 78.23 33.44
CA ALA A 450 -59.80 79.36 32.90
C ALA A 450 -60.56 80.17 33.98
N ASP A 451 -60.60 81.49 33.81
CA ASP A 451 -61.33 82.41 34.69
C ASP A 451 -62.82 82.01 34.76
N LYS A 452 -63.35 81.89 35.98
CA LYS A 452 -64.74 81.47 36.29
C LYS A 452 -65.11 80.02 35.93
N MET A 453 -64.13 79.13 35.75
CA MET A 453 -64.38 77.69 35.67
C MET A 453 -64.19 77.00 37.02
N VAL A 454 -65.16 76.15 37.38
CA VAL A 454 -65.16 75.32 38.58
C VAL A 454 -65.26 73.85 38.18
N LYS A 455 -64.74 72.97 39.03
CA LYS A 455 -64.77 71.53 38.79
C LYS A 455 -66.21 71.03 38.76
N ARG A 456 -66.56 70.21 37.76
CA ARG A 456 -67.91 69.63 37.66
C ARG A 456 -68.24 68.82 38.94
N PRO A 457 -69.45 68.94 39.53
CA PRO A 457 -69.81 68.19 40.73
C PRO A 457 -69.70 66.67 40.52
N ASN A 458 -69.11 65.95 41.46
CA ASN A 458 -68.92 64.48 41.43
C ASN A 458 -68.08 63.92 40.26
N ILE A 459 -67.27 64.75 39.60
CA ILE A 459 -66.41 64.34 38.47
C ILE A 459 -65.06 63.74 38.89
N ASP A 460 -64.76 63.72 40.20
CA ASP A 460 -63.42 63.36 40.72
C ASP A 460 -62.92 61.98 40.30
N ASN A 461 -63.82 61.03 40.01
CA ASN A 461 -63.47 59.66 39.57
C ASN A 461 -63.64 59.46 38.05
N THR A 462 -63.87 60.53 37.29
CA THR A 462 -64.01 60.47 35.84
C THR A 462 -62.64 60.65 35.18
N PRO A 463 -62.26 59.80 34.20
CA PRO A 463 -61.03 59.98 33.44
C PRO A 463 -60.99 61.34 32.74
N GLY A 464 -59.92 62.12 32.93
CA GLY A 464 -59.77 63.42 32.30
C GLY A 464 -58.69 64.29 32.97
N THR A 465 -57.96 65.06 32.16
CA THR A 465 -56.87 65.96 32.59
C THR A 465 -56.97 67.34 31.94
N THR A 466 -58.11 67.66 31.34
CA THR A 466 -58.34 68.93 30.64
C THR A 466 -59.52 69.68 31.22
N ASP A 467 -59.55 71.00 31.03
CA ASP A 467 -60.65 71.85 31.46
C ASP A 467 -61.98 71.40 30.82
N GLU A 468 -61.96 70.95 29.56
CA GLU A 468 -63.16 70.47 28.87
C GLU A 468 -63.76 69.22 29.54
N ALA A 469 -62.91 68.29 29.99
CA ALA A 469 -63.34 67.05 30.62
C ALA A 469 -63.77 67.25 32.08
N CYS A 470 -63.11 68.16 32.80
CA CYS A 470 -63.19 68.23 34.26
C CYS A 470 -63.90 69.46 34.81
N CYS A 471 -64.01 70.53 34.02
CA CYS A 471 -64.48 71.83 34.47
C CYS A 471 -65.76 72.25 33.74
N GLU A 472 -66.52 73.12 34.39
CA GLU A 472 -67.67 73.82 33.85
C GLU A 472 -67.67 75.26 34.36
N HIS A 473 -68.43 76.15 33.73
CA HIS A 473 -68.50 77.53 34.19
C HIS A 473 -69.22 77.62 35.55
N GLU A 474 -68.77 78.48 36.47
CA GLU A 474 -69.36 78.66 37.81
C GLU A 474 -70.88 78.94 37.81
N HIS A 475 -71.41 79.52 36.74
CA HIS A 475 -72.84 79.79 36.58
C HIS A 475 -73.67 78.51 36.35
N CYS A 476 -73.07 77.42 35.88
CA CYS A 476 -73.72 76.11 35.76
C CYS A 476 -73.99 75.48 37.13
N GLN A 477 -73.12 75.71 38.13
CA GLN A 477 -73.32 75.24 39.50
C GLN A 477 -74.42 76.00 40.26
N ALA A 478 -74.84 77.17 39.79
CA ALA A 478 -75.95 77.93 40.38
C ALA A 478 -77.34 77.43 39.93
N TRP A 479 -77.40 76.49 38.98
CA TRP A 479 -78.64 75.92 38.44
C TRP A 479 -79.05 74.48 38.88
N PRO A 480 -78.56 73.86 39.98
CA PRO A 480 -78.72 72.40 40.16
C PRO A 480 -80.09 71.97 40.68
N HIS A 481 -81.02 72.89 40.96
CA HIS A 481 -82.27 72.56 41.64
C HIS A 481 -83.55 72.56 40.80
N LYS A 482 -83.49 72.73 39.46
CA LYS A 482 -84.73 72.68 38.65
C LYS A 482 -84.84 71.67 37.52
N TYR A 483 -83.80 70.94 37.15
CA TYR A 483 -83.95 69.85 36.18
C TYR A 483 -83.05 68.67 36.53
N LYS A 484 -83.55 67.78 37.38
CA LYS A 484 -82.87 66.53 37.78
C LYS A 484 -83.04 65.40 36.74
N GLU A 485 -83.47 65.70 35.51
CA GLU A 485 -83.72 64.69 34.47
C GLU A 485 -83.24 65.14 33.06
N ALA A 486 -82.09 65.79 32.96
CA ALA A 486 -81.39 65.96 31.68
C ALA A 486 -80.10 65.11 31.69
N PRO A 487 -80.03 63.99 30.96
CA PRO A 487 -78.91 63.04 31.02
C PRO A 487 -77.53 63.56 30.59
N LYS A 488 -77.38 64.84 30.19
CA LYS A 488 -76.16 65.37 29.55
C LYS A 488 -75.76 66.82 29.90
N GLY A 489 -76.29 67.42 30.97
CA GLY A 489 -75.88 68.79 31.35
C GLY A 489 -76.09 69.84 30.24
N CYS A 490 -75.53 71.05 30.39
CA CYS A 490 -75.77 72.23 29.55
C CYS A 490 -75.35 72.14 28.06
N GLU A 491 -74.98 70.97 27.54
CA GLU A 491 -74.51 70.79 26.15
C GLU A 491 -75.63 70.55 25.12
N ALA A 492 -76.91 70.64 25.53
CA ALA A 492 -78.05 70.46 24.63
C ALA A 492 -78.89 71.75 24.42
N ALA A 493 -78.32 72.91 24.69
CA ALA A 493 -78.91 74.21 24.35
C ALA A 493 -77.94 75.00 23.45
N ASP A 494 -78.03 74.73 22.16
CA ASP A 494 -77.56 75.66 21.14
C ASP A 494 -78.55 76.83 21.16
N ILE A 495 -78.26 77.91 21.89
CA ILE A 495 -78.09 79.30 21.42
C ILE A 495 -77.96 80.22 22.66
N HIS A 496 -76.85 80.97 22.72
CA HIS A 496 -76.63 82.12 23.62
C HIS A 496 -77.68 83.25 23.42
N ASP A 497 -78.49 83.19 22.36
CA ASP A 497 -79.47 84.22 22.00
C ASP A 497 -80.89 84.00 22.57
N ASP A 498 -81.24 82.79 23.02
CA ASP A 498 -82.57 82.55 23.64
C ASP A 498 -82.61 82.92 25.13
N CYS A 499 -81.45 83.06 25.78
CA CYS A 499 -81.36 83.64 27.11
C CYS A 499 -81.57 85.18 27.09
N ASN A 500 -81.18 85.84 25.99
CA ASN A 500 -81.30 87.29 25.81
C ASN A 500 -82.70 87.74 25.32
N ASN A 501 -83.50 86.83 24.74
CA ASN A 501 -84.83 87.15 24.19
C ASN A 501 -86.01 87.07 25.19
N MET A 502 -85.78 86.76 26.47
CA MET A 502 -86.84 86.78 27.50
C MET A 502 -87.03 88.14 28.23
N PHE A 503 -86.41 89.21 27.75
CA PHE A 503 -86.65 90.57 28.25
C PHE A 503 -86.81 91.55 27.09
N GLN A 504 -88.03 92.08 26.88
CA GLN A 504 -88.20 93.33 26.12
C GLN A 504 -88.14 94.50 27.08
N SER A 505 -87.23 95.46 26.85
CA SER A 505 -87.31 96.76 27.50
C SER A 505 -88.29 97.64 26.74
N THR A 506 -89.40 98.04 27.37
CA THR A 506 -90.23 99.14 26.87
C THR A 506 -90.09 100.34 27.80
N VAL A 507 -89.83 101.51 27.20
CA VAL A 507 -89.76 102.79 27.90
C VAL A 507 -91.13 103.46 27.76
N LEU A 508 -91.81 103.63 28.89
CA LEU A 508 -92.97 104.52 29.01
C LEU A 508 -92.65 105.48 30.16
N ASP A 509 -92.77 106.79 29.87
CA ASP A 509 -92.53 107.90 30.79
C ASP A 509 -91.13 107.96 31.46
N GLY A 510 -90.08 107.59 30.72
CA GLY A 510 -88.68 107.89 31.11
C GLY A 510 -88.06 106.97 32.16
N PHE A 511 -88.75 105.91 32.61
CA PHE A 511 -88.16 104.84 33.42
C PHE A 511 -88.35 103.47 32.76
N ALA A 512 -87.31 102.64 32.79
CA ALA A 512 -87.36 101.29 32.24
C ALA A 512 -88.08 100.34 33.21
N HIS A 513 -89.18 99.72 32.76
CA HIS A 513 -89.84 98.64 33.49
C HIS A 513 -89.53 97.30 32.82
N LEU A 514 -89.12 96.31 33.63
CA LEU A 514 -88.98 94.91 33.23
C LEU A 514 -90.24 94.15 33.66
N SER A 515 -91.04 93.70 32.70
CA SER A 515 -92.21 92.86 32.94
C SER A 515 -91.97 91.42 32.47
N ARG A 516 -92.36 90.46 33.32
CA ARG A 516 -92.24 89.01 33.14
C ARG A 516 -93.40 88.50 32.28
N CYS A 517 -93.16 87.63 31.29
CA CYS A 517 -94.23 86.90 30.63
C CYS A 517 -94.95 86.00 31.64
N GLY A 518 -96.16 86.39 32.03
CA GLY A 518 -97.02 85.68 32.97
C GLY A 518 -97.90 84.63 32.27
N TYR A 519 -98.00 83.45 32.88
CA TYR A 519 -99.10 82.51 32.66
C TYR A 519 -100.37 83.09 33.31
N PHE A 520 -101.49 83.16 32.57
CA PHE A 520 -102.81 83.42 33.16
C PHE A 520 -103.66 82.14 33.12
N SER A 521 -104.28 81.79 34.24
CA SER A 521 -105.23 80.67 34.37
C SER A 521 -106.66 81.16 34.16
N VAL A 522 -107.43 80.50 33.29
CA VAL A 522 -108.89 80.58 33.29
C VAL A 522 -109.46 79.16 33.20
N SER A 523 -110.23 78.75 34.21
CA SER A 523 -111.05 77.53 34.27
C SER A 523 -110.36 76.18 34.00
N GLY A 524 -109.21 75.93 34.60
CA GLY A 524 -108.73 74.56 34.89
C GLY A 524 -108.21 73.72 33.72
N GLN A 525 -108.01 74.29 32.52
CA GLN A 525 -107.28 73.61 31.43
C GLN A 525 -106.23 74.55 30.81
N VAL A 526 -105.03 74.00 30.58
CA VAL A 526 -103.87 74.70 30.00
C VAL A 526 -103.92 74.61 28.49
N TYR A 527 -103.94 75.74 27.79
CA TYR A 527 -103.77 75.81 26.34
C TYR A 527 -102.34 76.23 25.99
N ARG A 528 -101.69 75.50 25.07
CA ARG A 528 -100.45 75.94 24.42
C ARG A 528 -100.80 76.81 23.21
N CYS A 529 -100.29 78.04 23.16
CA CYS A 529 -100.25 78.81 21.92
C CYS A 529 -99.14 78.24 21.02
N GLY A 530 -99.52 77.80 19.83
CA GLY A 530 -98.58 77.51 18.75
C GLY A 530 -98.64 78.60 17.67
N ALA A 531 -97.60 78.63 16.84
CA ALA A 531 -97.61 79.15 15.48
C ALA A 531 -96.86 78.13 14.61
N LEU A 532 -97.13 77.86 13.33
CA LEU A 532 -98.26 78.09 12.42
C LEU A 532 -97.79 77.40 11.12
N LYS A 533 -98.55 76.43 10.59
CA LYS A 533 -98.91 76.28 9.17
C LYS A 533 -99.83 75.05 9.02
N THR A 534 -101.08 75.35 8.62
CA THR A 534 -102.23 74.50 8.22
C THR A 534 -103.15 73.86 9.30
N PRO A 535 -104.46 73.66 9.01
CA PRO A 535 -105.53 73.66 10.02
C PRO A 535 -106.16 72.28 10.33
N ILE A 536 -106.44 72.08 11.63
CA ILE A 536 -107.59 71.37 12.26
C ILE A 536 -107.66 69.83 12.15
N ARG A 537 -107.63 69.15 13.31
CA ARG A 537 -108.77 68.47 13.99
C ARG A 537 -108.29 67.85 15.30
N CYS A 538 -108.81 68.31 16.44
CA CYS A 538 -108.73 67.57 17.70
C CYS A 538 -109.97 66.69 17.81
N VAL A 539 -109.78 65.38 17.95
CA VAL A 539 -110.80 64.42 18.39
C VAL A 539 -110.36 63.96 19.79
N PRO A 540 -111.26 63.88 20.78
CA PRO A 540 -110.88 63.52 22.15
C PRO A 540 -110.67 62.01 22.28
N GLU A 541 -109.52 61.62 22.83
CA GLU A 541 -109.42 60.65 23.93
C GLU A 541 -108.42 61.16 24.96
#